data_AF-A0A166P5D4-F1
#
_entry.id   AF-A0A166P5D4-F1
#
_cell.length_a   1.000
_cell.length_b   1.000
_cell.length_c   1.000
_cell.angle_alpha   90.00
_cell.angle_beta   90.00
_cell.angle_gamma   90.00
#
_symmetry.space_group_name_H-M   'P 1'
#
loop_
_entity.id
_entity.type
_entity.pdbx_description
1 polymer ?
#
loop_
_entity_poly.entity_id
_entity_poly.type
_entity_poly.pdbx_seq_one_letter_code
_entity_poly.pdbx_strand_id
1 'polypeptide(L)'
;MAPLTPHWTQPSHPDVQEVVKASETEFLTKSFSKVSLPPFAVFAKMSFPPCDLADEPTYATVQCGKDKHLNLNSDLLYINHSCEPSLIFDTGNFNVLAGPKGLQPGDELTFFYPSTEWHMAQPFDCFCGTPSCRGKIGGARDMPRAQLEGLWLNGHIRELLEERDSGARSGNDSDPTAQALRDALKAAERVVEAARSALRSYTEAAGNGNGQQQQTAKNGVNGTKAKGLLSSSSREQPGAVVAGRNGASARELGGEMGGDTRAA
;
A
#
# COMPACT_ATOMS: atom_id res chain seq x y z
N MET A 1 4.06 -15.46 -23.65
CA MET A 1 3.80 -14.01 -23.52
C MET A 1 5.12 -13.28 -23.37
N ALA A 2 5.18 -12.02 -23.82
CA ALA A 2 6.33 -11.18 -23.59
C ALA A 2 6.38 -10.73 -22.11
N PRO A 3 7.57 -10.62 -21.50
CA PRO A 3 7.74 -10.02 -20.19
C PRO A 3 7.18 -8.59 -20.19
N LEU A 4 6.69 -8.14 -19.03
CA LEU A 4 6.44 -6.72 -18.80
C LEU A 4 7.66 -5.94 -19.26
N THR A 5 7.47 -5.00 -20.18
CA THR A 5 8.53 -4.11 -20.62
C THR A 5 8.44 -2.87 -19.74
N PRO A 6 9.26 -2.74 -18.69
CA PRO A 6 9.10 -1.63 -17.76
C PRO A 6 9.57 -0.35 -18.45
N HIS A 7 8.76 0.70 -18.34
CA HIS A 7 9.07 2.00 -18.94
C HIS A 7 9.65 3.01 -17.94
N TRP A 8 9.92 2.58 -16.70
CA TRP A 8 10.55 3.38 -15.66
C TRP A 8 12.02 3.02 -15.46
N THR A 9 12.77 3.94 -14.85
CA THR A 9 14.16 3.71 -14.44
C THR A 9 14.22 2.61 -13.38
N GLN A 10 15.00 1.55 -13.64
CA GLN A 10 15.21 0.44 -12.72
C GLN A 10 16.61 0.51 -12.07
N PRO A 11 16.74 0.37 -10.73
CA PRO A 11 15.64 0.32 -9.78
C PRO A 11 15.01 1.71 -9.56
N SER A 12 13.70 1.76 -9.35
CA SER A 12 12.99 3.02 -9.05
C SER A 12 13.10 3.44 -7.58
N HIS A 13 13.30 2.46 -6.70
CA HIS A 13 13.36 2.66 -5.24
C HIS A 13 14.66 2.07 -4.65
N PRO A 14 15.85 2.47 -5.15
CA PRO A 14 17.13 1.84 -4.80
C PRO A 14 17.45 1.86 -3.32
N ASP A 15 16.94 2.83 -2.56
CA ASP A 15 17.28 3.00 -1.15
C ASP A 15 16.45 2.07 -0.23
N VAL A 16 15.26 1.64 -0.68
CA VAL A 16 14.29 0.95 0.18
C VAL A 16 13.88 -0.44 -0.32
N GLN A 17 14.00 -0.71 -1.62
CA GLN A 17 13.55 -1.94 -2.26
C GLN A 17 14.68 -2.58 -3.08
N GLU A 18 14.81 -3.89 -2.95
CA GLU A 18 15.60 -4.74 -3.84
C GLU A 18 14.67 -5.69 -4.59
N VAL A 19 14.74 -5.71 -5.93
CA VAL A 19 13.98 -6.64 -6.77
C VAL A 19 14.92 -7.73 -7.25
N VAL A 20 14.62 -8.98 -6.88
CA VAL A 20 15.36 -10.17 -7.31
C VAL A 20 14.51 -10.90 -8.36
N LYS A 21 15.10 -11.14 -9.53
CA LYS A 21 14.51 -11.95 -10.61
C LYS A 21 15.15 -13.34 -10.57
N ALA A 22 14.36 -14.42 -10.56
CA ALA A 22 14.92 -15.77 -10.44
C ALA A 22 15.67 -16.21 -11.71
N SER A 23 15.24 -15.75 -12.88
CA SER A 23 15.99 -15.85 -14.12
C SER A 23 15.56 -14.77 -15.12
N GLU A 24 16.32 -14.62 -16.21
CA GLU A 24 15.97 -13.67 -17.29
C GLU A 24 14.75 -14.13 -18.12
N THR A 25 14.34 -15.38 -17.96
CA THR A 25 13.28 -16.03 -18.75
C THR A 25 12.04 -16.43 -17.93
N GLU A 26 12.15 -16.49 -16.60
CA GLU A 26 11.04 -16.81 -15.70
C GLU A 26 10.47 -15.54 -15.07
N PHE A 27 9.16 -15.55 -14.82
CA PHE A 27 8.40 -14.39 -14.34
C PHE A 27 8.51 -14.21 -12.82
N LEU A 28 9.44 -14.93 -12.19
CA LEU A 28 9.69 -14.95 -10.76
C LEU A 28 10.41 -13.69 -10.30
N THR A 29 9.65 -12.72 -9.83
CA THR A 29 10.20 -11.57 -9.08
C THR A 29 9.88 -11.70 -7.60
N LYS A 30 10.84 -11.39 -6.75
CA LYS A 30 10.63 -11.10 -5.33
C LYS A 30 11.16 -9.72 -4.99
N SER A 31 10.45 -9.03 -4.11
CA SER A 31 10.86 -7.73 -3.59
C SER A 31 11.26 -7.88 -2.13
N PHE A 32 12.41 -7.32 -1.75
CA PHE A 32 12.94 -7.37 -0.39
C PHE A 32 13.17 -5.96 0.15
N SER A 33 12.93 -5.78 1.44
CA SER A 33 13.20 -4.52 2.13
C SER A 33 14.71 -4.31 2.27
N LYS A 34 15.17 -3.09 2.04
CA LYS A 34 16.55 -2.67 2.33
C LYS A 34 16.67 -1.87 3.64
N VAL A 35 15.54 -1.59 4.29
CA VAL A 35 15.44 -0.67 5.42
C VAL A 35 14.77 -1.31 6.62
N SER A 36 15.11 -0.78 7.80
CA SER A 36 14.38 -1.05 9.04
C SER A 36 13.36 0.06 9.26
N LEU A 37 12.09 -0.28 9.44
CA LEU A 37 11.01 0.67 9.68
C LEU A 37 10.14 0.21 10.85
N PRO A 38 9.73 1.11 11.77
CA PRO A 38 8.76 0.77 12.78
C PRO A 38 7.38 0.52 12.16
N PRO A 39 6.45 -0.14 12.87
CA PRO A 39 5.10 -0.36 12.40
C PRO A 39 4.43 0.92 11.88
N PHE A 40 3.75 0.81 10.74
CA PHE A 40 2.99 1.90 10.09
C PHE A 40 3.81 3.11 9.61
N ALA A 41 5.14 3.05 9.65
CA ALA A 41 5.97 4.06 9.01
C ALA A 41 5.80 4.05 7.48
N VAL A 42 6.00 5.20 6.85
CA VAL A 42 5.97 5.31 5.39
C VAL A 42 7.18 4.58 4.81
N PHE A 43 6.91 3.55 4.00
CA PHE A 43 7.91 2.81 3.22
C PHE A 43 8.23 3.54 1.91
N ALA A 44 7.20 3.93 1.16
CA ALA A 44 7.33 4.67 -0.08
C ALA A 44 6.10 5.54 -0.31
N LYS A 45 6.25 6.59 -1.14
CA LYS A 45 5.12 7.39 -1.62
C LYS A 45 4.79 6.99 -3.06
N MET A 46 3.51 6.84 -3.37
CA MET A 46 3.03 6.57 -4.74
C MET A 46 3.12 7.81 -5.65
N SER A 47 3.52 8.96 -5.10
CA SER A 47 3.86 10.15 -5.87
C SER A 47 5.29 10.17 -6.40
N PHE A 48 6.13 9.18 -6.05
CA PHE A 48 7.51 9.10 -6.53
C PHE A 48 8.03 7.64 -6.67
N PRO A 49 8.32 7.16 -7.89
CA PRO A 49 7.88 7.75 -9.17
C PRO A 49 6.35 7.95 -9.20
N PRO A 50 5.84 8.96 -9.92
CA PRO A 50 4.42 9.25 -9.94
C PRO A 50 3.63 8.11 -10.60
N CYS A 51 2.57 7.67 -9.92
CA CYS A 51 1.57 6.81 -10.51
C CYS A 51 0.68 7.59 -11.49
N ASP A 52 0.27 6.92 -12.57
CA ASP A 52 -0.71 7.45 -13.53
C ASP A 52 -2.04 6.71 -13.37
N LEU A 53 -3.16 7.35 -13.72
CA LEU A 53 -4.41 6.61 -13.89
C LEU A 53 -4.27 5.62 -15.06
N ALA A 54 -4.78 4.41 -14.86
CA ALA A 54 -4.92 3.41 -15.89
C ALA A 54 -6.29 3.53 -16.56
N ASP A 55 -6.33 3.33 -17.88
CA ASP A 55 -7.59 3.35 -18.64
C ASP A 55 -8.46 2.13 -18.33
N GLU A 56 -7.83 0.98 -18.08
CA GLU A 56 -8.49 -0.29 -17.79
C GLU A 56 -7.73 -1.07 -16.69
N PRO A 57 -8.42 -1.90 -15.89
CA PRO A 57 -7.77 -2.75 -14.90
C PRO A 57 -6.96 -3.86 -15.59
N THR A 58 -5.68 -3.94 -15.26
CA THR A 58 -4.81 -5.07 -15.63
C THR A 58 -4.17 -5.66 -14.39
N TYR A 59 -3.54 -6.83 -14.53
CA TYR A 59 -2.75 -7.44 -13.45
C TYR A 59 -1.59 -6.56 -12.97
N ALA A 60 -1.18 -5.55 -13.76
CA ALA A 60 -0.10 -4.62 -13.42
C ALA A 60 -0.61 -3.28 -12.85
N THR A 61 -1.91 -3.17 -12.61
CA THR A 61 -2.54 -1.99 -12.02
C THR A 61 -2.96 -2.26 -10.58
N VAL A 62 -3.15 -1.19 -9.80
CA VAL A 62 -3.71 -1.25 -8.44
C VAL A 62 -4.97 -0.40 -8.37
N GLN A 63 -6.08 -0.97 -7.90
CA GLN A 63 -7.33 -0.24 -7.74
C GLN A 63 -7.20 0.83 -6.64
N CYS A 64 -7.57 2.07 -6.97
CA CYS A 64 -7.51 3.25 -6.09
C CYS A 64 -8.87 3.94 -5.86
N GLY A 65 -9.94 3.34 -6.37
CA GLY A 65 -11.32 3.80 -6.26
C GLY A 65 -12.26 2.76 -6.86
N LYS A 66 -13.59 2.95 -6.75
CA LYS A 66 -14.57 1.96 -7.23
C LYS A 66 -14.32 1.52 -8.68
N ASP A 67 -14.07 2.49 -9.55
CA ASP A 67 -13.86 2.27 -10.99
C ASP A 67 -12.55 2.93 -11.46
N LYS A 68 -11.53 2.98 -10.59
CA LYS A 68 -10.26 3.67 -10.89
C LYS A 68 -9.07 2.80 -10.51
N HIS A 69 -8.08 2.77 -11.40
CA HIS A 69 -6.86 2.01 -11.24
C HIS A 69 -5.63 2.90 -11.47
N LEU A 70 -4.51 2.55 -10.86
CA LEU A 70 -3.22 3.20 -11.01
C LEU A 70 -2.22 2.28 -11.71
N ASN A 71 -1.51 2.82 -12.69
CA ASN A 71 -0.23 2.30 -13.12
C ASN A 71 0.84 2.77 -12.13
N LEU A 72 1.51 1.84 -11.47
CA LEU A 72 2.50 2.16 -10.43
C LEU A 72 3.79 2.78 -10.99
N ASN A 73 4.09 2.53 -12.27
CA ASN A 73 5.27 3.05 -12.98
C ASN A 73 6.59 2.91 -12.20
N SER A 74 6.73 1.83 -11.43
CA SER A 74 7.83 1.65 -10.50
C SER A 74 7.97 0.19 -10.09
N ASP A 75 9.08 -0.13 -9.43
CA ASP A 75 9.38 -1.45 -8.88
C ASP A 75 8.39 -1.91 -7.82
N LEU A 76 7.54 -1.03 -7.30
CA LEU A 76 6.41 -1.41 -6.45
C LEU A 76 5.50 -2.44 -7.13
N LEU A 77 5.50 -2.48 -8.47
CA LEU A 77 4.81 -3.50 -9.27
C LEU A 77 5.26 -4.94 -8.96
N TYR A 78 6.50 -5.13 -8.49
CA TYR A 78 7.06 -6.45 -8.21
C TYR A 78 6.81 -6.93 -6.77
N ILE A 79 6.01 -6.19 -6.00
CA ILE A 79 5.61 -6.58 -4.64
C ILE A 79 4.51 -7.65 -4.76
N ASN A 80 4.73 -8.80 -4.13
CA ASN A 80 3.86 -9.96 -4.23
C ASN A 80 2.73 -9.94 -3.20
N HIS A 81 1.78 -10.87 -3.39
CA HIS A 81 0.73 -11.10 -2.41
C HIS A 81 1.23 -11.85 -1.17
N SER A 82 0.73 -11.48 0.01
CA SER A 82 0.71 -12.34 1.19
C SER A 82 -0.60 -12.17 1.97
N CYS A 83 -1.06 -13.25 2.58
CA CYS A 83 -2.19 -13.25 3.51
C CYS A 83 -1.84 -12.63 4.89
N GLU A 84 -0.55 -12.59 5.23
CA GLU A 84 0.00 -11.81 6.34
C GLU A 84 1.04 -10.83 5.77
N PRO A 85 0.60 -9.70 5.20
CA PRO A 85 1.48 -8.83 4.44
C PRO A 85 2.45 -8.04 5.32
N SER A 86 3.61 -7.71 4.75
CA SER A 86 4.61 -6.83 5.35
C SER A 86 4.35 -5.35 5.04
N LEU A 87 3.52 -5.05 4.05
CA LEU A 87 3.17 -3.69 3.61
C LEU A 87 1.66 -3.46 3.56
N ILE A 88 1.29 -2.20 3.65
CA ILE A 88 -0.06 -1.67 3.45
C ILE A 88 -0.03 -0.70 2.26
N PHE A 89 -0.86 -0.95 1.26
CA PHE A 89 -1.01 -0.06 0.10
C PHE A 89 -2.19 0.89 0.34
N ASP A 90 -1.89 2.08 0.88
CA ASP A 90 -2.85 3.14 1.12
C ASP A 90 -3.00 4.04 -0.10
N THR A 91 -3.85 3.60 -1.03
CA THR A 91 -4.11 4.30 -2.29
C THR A 91 -4.88 5.61 -2.08
N GLY A 92 -5.68 5.71 -1.02
CA GLY A 92 -6.42 6.93 -0.70
C GLY A 92 -5.50 8.09 -0.28
N ASN A 93 -4.39 7.78 0.39
CA ASN A 93 -3.38 8.78 0.79
C ASN A 93 -2.09 8.72 -0.05
N PHE A 94 -2.05 7.90 -1.10
CA PHE A 94 -0.88 7.72 -1.98
C PHE A 94 0.40 7.31 -1.22
N ASN A 95 0.26 6.44 -0.22
CA ASN A 95 1.39 5.93 0.58
C ASN A 95 1.43 4.40 0.58
N VAL A 96 2.64 3.85 0.63
CA VAL A 96 2.91 2.47 1.02
C VAL A 96 3.48 2.52 2.43
N LEU A 97 2.85 1.83 3.38
CA LEU A 97 3.24 1.82 4.78
C LEU A 97 3.78 0.44 5.17
N ALA A 98 4.69 0.42 6.15
CA ALA A 98 5.05 -0.82 6.83
C ALA A 98 3.84 -1.39 7.56
N GLY A 99 3.71 -2.72 7.55
CA GLY A 99 2.65 -3.43 8.27
C GLY A 99 2.79 -3.35 9.80
N PRO A 100 1.88 -4.01 10.54
CA PRO A 100 1.85 -3.95 12.00
C PRO A 100 3.12 -4.48 12.70
N LYS A 101 3.91 -5.30 12.01
CA LYS A 101 5.17 -5.86 12.50
C LYS A 101 6.40 -4.96 12.21
N GLY A 102 6.23 -3.86 11.46
CA GLY A 102 7.34 -3.09 10.91
C GLY A 102 8.04 -3.83 9.77
N LEU A 103 9.25 -3.39 9.42
CA LEU A 103 10.13 -4.03 8.44
C LEU A 103 11.56 -4.11 8.98
N GLN A 104 12.28 -5.15 8.60
CA GLN A 104 13.73 -5.27 8.69
C GLN A 104 14.34 -5.46 7.30
N PRO A 105 15.63 -5.09 7.11
CA PRO A 105 16.34 -5.43 5.87
C PRO A 105 16.30 -6.95 5.63
N GLY A 106 15.98 -7.35 4.41
CA GLY A 106 15.82 -8.75 4.00
C GLY A 106 14.40 -9.31 4.15
N ASP A 107 13.46 -8.59 4.78
CA ASP A 107 12.07 -9.00 4.81
C ASP A 107 11.47 -8.98 3.40
N GLU A 108 10.70 -10.02 3.03
CA GLU A 108 9.97 -10.03 1.76
C GLU A 108 8.85 -8.97 1.81
N LEU A 109 8.86 -8.08 0.83
CA LEU A 109 7.86 -7.04 0.64
C LEU A 109 6.63 -7.66 -0.02
N THR A 110 5.51 -7.65 0.71
CA THR A 110 4.25 -8.21 0.26
C THR A 110 3.08 -7.36 0.73
N PHE A 111 1.99 -7.33 -0.03
CA PHE A 111 0.74 -6.71 0.40
C PHE A 111 -0.45 -7.64 0.17
N PHE A 112 -1.55 -7.40 0.88
CA PHE A 112 -2.75 -8.19 0.71
C PHE A 112 -3.54 -7.64 -0.48
N TYR A 113 -3.45 -8.26 -1.66
CA TYR A 113 -4.09 -7.74 -2.87
C TYR A 113 -5.58 -7.38 -2.71
N PRO A 114 -6.44 -8.18 -2.05
CA PRO A 114 -7.84 -7.79 -1.82
C PRO A 114 -8.03 -6.56 -0.91
N SER A 115 -6.97 -5.99 -0.33
CA SER A 115 -7.04 -4.67 0.33
C SER A 115 -7.18 -3.51 -0.65
N THR A 116 -6.77 -3.70 -1.91
CA THR A 116 -6.94 -2.74 -3.00
C THR A 116 -7.97 -3.26 -4.00
N GLU A 117 -7.94 -4.55 -4.35
CA GLU A 117 -8.70 -5.12 -5.46
C GLU A 117 -10.07 -5.67 -5.06
N TRP A 118 -11.15 -5.16 -5.66
CA TRP A 118 -12.49 -5.69 -5.53
C TRP A 118 -12.64 -6.99 -6.32
N HIS A 119 -12.17 -6.98 -7.55
CA HIS A 119 -12.07 -8.13 -8.44
C HIS A 119 -10.66 -8.16 -9.01
N MET A 120 -9.95 -9.28 -8.84
CA MET A 120 -8.64 -9.47 -9.46
C MET A 120 -8.82 -9.62 -10.97
N ALA A 121 -8.08 -8.85 -11.77
CA ALA A 121 -8.02 -9.07 -13.22
C ALA A 121 -7.62 -10.52 -13.55
N GLN A 122 -6.78 -11.12 -12.71
CA GLN A 122 -6.37 -12.53 -12.78
C GLN A 122 -6.38 -13.15 -11.37
N PRO A 123 -7.41 -13.94 -11.02
CA PRO A 123 -7.43 -14.72 -9.78
C PRO A 123 -6.40 -15.85 -9.77
N PHE A 124 -5.79 -16.15 -8.62
CA PHE A 124 -4.75 -17.17 -8.48
C PHE A 124 -4.90 -18.01 -7.20
N ASP A 125 -4.28 -19.19 -7.15
CA ASP A 125 -4.11 -19.97 -5.92
C ASP A 125 -2.92 -19.42 -5.12
N CYS A 126 -3.09 -19.13 -3.83
CA CYS A 126 -2.05 -18.51 -3.02
C CYS A 126 -1.10 -19.53 -2.40
N PHE A 127 0.20 -19.23 -2.53
CA PHE A 127 1.29 -20.02 -1.99
C PHE A 127 2.18 -19.23 -1.02
N CYS A 128 1.63 -18.19 -0.37
CA CYS A 128 2.39 -17.34 0.57
C CYS A 128 2.94 -18.09 1.80
N GLY A 129 2.43 -19.28 2.09
CA GLY A 129 2.95 -20.15 3.15
C GLY A 129 2.64 -19.68 4.58
N THR A 130 1.88 -18.61 4.76
CA THR A 130 1.51 -18.09 6.09
C THR A 130 0.47 -19.00 6.76
N PRO A 131 0.45 -19.13 8.11
CA PRO A 131 -0.55 -19.94 8.82
C PRO A 131 -2.00 -19.54 8.54
N SER A 132 -2.24 -18.25 8.28
CA SER A 132 -3.57 -17.71 7.94
C SER A 132 -3.81 -17.57 6.41
N CYS A 133 -3.15 -18.41 5.60
CA CYS A 133 -3.33 -18.41 4.14
C CYS A 133 -4.82 -18.65 3.76
N ARG A 134 -5.32 -17.87 2.81
CA ARG A 134 -6.72 -17.89 2.36
C ARG A 134 -6.97 -18.79 1.14
N GLY A 135 -5.93 -19.48 0.65
CA GLY A 135 -6.04 -20.30 -0.56
C GLY A 135 -6.21 -19.43 -1.80
N LYS A 136 -7.37 -19.48 -2.47
CA LYS A 136 -7.58 -18.75 -3.71
C LYS A 136 -7.82 -17.24 -3.48
N ILE A 137 -7.18 -16.39 -4.28
CA ILE A 137 -7.29 -14.94 -4.24
C ILE A 137 -7.97 -14.45 -5.51
N GLY A 138 -9.23 -14.00 -5.38
CA GLY A 138 -10.03 -13.46 -6.48
C GLY A 138 -10.39 -11.97 -6.35
N GLY A 139 -9.99 -11.32 -5.26
CA GLY A 139 -10.41 -9.96 -4.91
C GLY A 139 -11.43 -9.97 -3.76
N ALA A 140 -11.69 -8.81 -3.16
CA ALA A 140 -12.49 -8.70 -1.94
C ALA A 140 -13.97 -9.07 -2.14
N ARG A 141 -14.49 -8.97 -3.37
CA ARG A 141 -15.89 -9.26 -3.72
C ARG A 141 -16.34 -10.63 -3.26
N ASP A 142 -15.49 -11.64 -3.49
CA ASP A 142 -15.84 -13.05 -3.28
C ASP A 142 -15.41 -13.57 -1.90
N MET A 143 -14.80 -12.70 -1.07
CA MET A 143 -14.34 -13.06 0.27
C MET A 143 -15.42 -12.78 1.33
N PRO A 144 -15.74 -13.74 2.21
CA PRO A 144 -16.59 -13.49 3.37
C PRO A 144 -15.89 -12.55 4.35
N ARG A 145 -16.65 -11.79 5.16
CA ARG A 145 -16.08 -10.81 6.10
C ARG A 145 -15.07 -11.42 7.08
N ALA A 146 -15.31 -12.65 7.53
CA ALA A 146 -14.37 -13.36 8.40
C ALA A 146 -12.97 -13.54 7.79
N GLN A 147 -12.87 -13.65 6.46
CA GLN A 147 -11.57 -13.72 5.78
C GLN A 147 -10.90 -12.35 5.65
N LEU A 148 -11.64 -11.24 5.77
CA LEU A 148 -11.11 -9.88 5.66
C LEU A 148 -10.85 -9.23 7.02
N GLU A 149 -11.29 -9.88 8.10
CA GLU A 149 -11.14 -9.38 9.46
C GLU A 149 -9.67 -9.25 9.88
N GLY A 150 -9.37 -8.17 10.61
CA GLY A 150 -8.01 -7.86 11.07
C GLY A 150 -7.05 -7.32 10.00
N LEU A 151 -7.47 -7.26 8.73
CA LEU A 151 -6.69 -6.68 7.65
C LEU A 151 -7.05 -5.21 7.43
N TRP A 152 -6.04 -4.44 7.02
CA TRP A 152 -6.28 -3.09 6.52
C TRP A 152 -6.87 -3.18 5.10
N LEU A 153 -7.91 -2.39 4.82
CA LEU A 153 -8.58 -2.30 3.52
C LEU A 153 -8.67 -0.84 3.10
N ASN A 154 -8.54 -0.55 1.80
CA ASN A 154 -8.78 0.79 1.29
C ASN A 154 -10.26 1.20 1.47
N GLY A 155 -10.51 2.51 1.50
CA GLY A 155 -11.86 3.07 1.65
C GLY A 155 -12.85 2.52 0.61
N HIS A 156 -12.46 2.49 -0.67
CA HIS A 156 -13.33 1.99 -1.74
C HIS A 156 -13.69 0.52 -1.58
N ILE A 157 -12.80 -0.33 -1.05
CA ILE A 157 -13.10 -1.73 -0.77
C ILE A 157 -14.13 -1.85 0.36
N ARG A 158 -14.00 -1.05 1.43
CA ARG A 158 -14.99 -1.07 2.52
C ARG A 158 -16.37 -0.65 2.00
N GLU A 159 -16.44 0.40 1.19
CA GLU A 159 -17.69 0.84 0.56
C GLU A 159 -18.32 -0.24 -0.32
N LEU A 160 -17.52 -0.90 -1.17
CA LEU A 160 -18.01 -1.98 -2.05
C LEU A 160 -18.50 -3.21 -1.25
N LEU A 161 -17.82 -3.55 -0.15
CA LEU A 161 -18.26 -4.62 0.76
C LEU A 161 -19.60 -4.27 1.42
N GLU A 162 -19.77 -3.02 1.85
CA GLU A 162 -21.05 -2.54 2.40
C GLU A 162 -22.16 -2.59 1.35
N GLU A 163 -21.91 -2.13 0.13
CA GLU A 163 -22.88 -2.19 -0.98
C GLU A 163 -23.27 -3.63 -1.33
N ARG A 164 -22.29 -4.55 -1.40
CA ARG A 164 -22.54 -5.98 -1.63
C ARG A 164 -23.43 -6.56 -0.53
N ASP A 165 -23.11 -6.27 0.73
CA ASP A 165 -23.82 -6.84 1.87
C ASP A 165 -25.21 -6.20 2.05
N SER A 166 -25.36 -4.91 1.76
CA SER A 166 -26.65 -4.20 1.73
C SER A 166 -27.51 -4.63 0.53
N GLY A 167 -26.91 -4.91 -0.63
CA GLY A 167 -27.60 -5.48 -1.79
C GLY A 167 -28.10 -6.90 -1.51
N ALA A 168 -27.30 -7.72 -0.82
CA ALA A 168 -27.72 -9.04 -0.34
C ALA A 168 -28.84 -8.94 0.72
N ARG A 169 -28.81 -7.92 1.58
CA ARG A 169 -29.87 -7.61 2.55
C ARG A 169 -31.09 -6.92 1.94
N SER A 170 -31.03 -6.41 0.72
CA SER A 170 -32.22 -5.84 0.07
C SER A 170 -33.22 -6.92 -0.38
N GLY A 171 -32.85 -8.20 -0.29
CA GLY A 171 -33.79 -9.32 -0.32
C GLY A 171 -34.42 -9.67 1.04
N ASN A 172 -33.93 -9.09 2.14
CA ASN A 172 -34.43 -9.28 3.51
C ASN A 172 -33.85 -8.18 4.43
N ASP A 173 -34.68 -7.18 4.74
CA ASP A 173 -34.54 -6.23 5.86
C ASP A 173 -34.15 -4.77 5.52
N SER A 174 -35.16 -3.92 5.35
CA SER A 174 -35.05 -2.46 5.34
C SER A 174 -35.09 -1.95 6.78
N ASP A 175 -33.96 -1.92 7.49
CA ASP A 175 -33.88 -1.22 8.78
C ASP A 175 -33.72 0.30 8.55
N PRO A 176 -34.76 1.11 8.83
CA PRO A 176 -34.71 2.55 8.65
C PRO A 176 -33.69 3.24 9.57
N THR A 177 -33.35 2.63 10.71
CA THR A 177 -32.39 3.18 11.66
C THR A 177 -30.97 3.10 11.11
N ALA A 178 -30.59 1.94 10.57
CA ALA A 178 -29.30 1.76 9.92
C ALA A 178 -29.14 2.70 8.71
N GLN A 179 -30.23 2.96 7.97
CA GLN A 179 -30.21 3.91 6.87
C GLN A 179 -29.99 5.35 7.35
N ALA A 180 -30.74 5.78 8.37
CA ALA A 180 -30.58 7.11 8.96
C ALA A 180 -29.16 7.35 9.52
N LEU A 181 -28.55 6.34 10.15
CA LEU A 181 -27.18 6.42 10.67
C LEU A 181 -26.14 6.53 9.54
N ARG A 182 -26.31 5.79 8.44
CA ARG A 182 -25.44 5.91 7.24
C ARG A 182 -25.56 7.30 6.61
N ASP A 183 -26.76 7.83 6.51
CA ASP A 183 -26.99 9.16 5.95
C ASP A 183 -26.39 10.26 6.85
N ALA A 184 -26.47 10.10 8.17
CA ALA A 184 -25.83 11.01 9.13
C ALA A 184 -24.29 11.00 9.01
N LEU A 185 -23.68 9.82 8.82
CA LEU A 185 -22.24 9.67 8.58
C LEU A 185 -21.80 10.38 7.31
N LYS A 186 -22.50 10.16 6.19
CA LYS A 186 -22.23 10.84 4.92
C LYS A 186 -22.34 12.36 5.03
N ALA A 187 -23.31 12.85 5.80
CA ALA A 187 -23.44 14.28 6.06
C ALA A 187 -22.23 14.83 6.84
N ALA A 188 -21.78 14.11 7.87
CA ALA A 188 -20.59 14.49 8.64
C ALA A 188 -19.31 14.52 7.79
N GLU A 189 -19.12 13.53 6.90
CA GLU A 189 -17.97 13.50 5.98
C GLU A 189 -17.94 14.71 5.04
N ARG A 190 -19.10 15.11 4.50
CA ARG A 190 -19.20 16.33 3.67
C ARG A 190 -18.85 17.58 4.45
N VAL A 191 -19.23 17.67 5.73
CA VAL A 191 -18.87 18.78 6.61
C VAL A 191 -17.36 18.80 6.85
N VAL A 192 -16.74 17.64 7.08
CA VAL A 192 -15.28 17.53 7.25
C VAL A 192 -14.56 17.98 5.98
N GLU A 193 -15.03 17.58 4.80
CA GLU A 193 -14.39 17.98 3.54
C GLU A 193 -14.57 19.48 3.27
N ALA A 194 -15.74 20.05 3.56
CA ALA A 194 -15.97 21.48 3.49
C ALA A 194 -15.03 22.25 4.46
N ALA A 195 -14.87 21.76 5.70
CA ALA A 195 -13.97 22.35 6.68
C ALA A 195 -12.50 22.27 6.25
N ARG A 196 -12.06 21.14 5.68
CA ARG A 196 -10.72 20.99 5.10
C ARG A 196 -10.51 21.96 3.94
N SER A 197 -11.48 22.08 3.05
CA SER A 197 -11.40 23.03 1.93
C SER A 197 -11.29 24.47 2.42
N ALA A 198 -12.12 24.86 3.40
CA ALA A 198 -12.06 26.20 4.00
C ALA A 198 -10.70 26.46 4.68
N LEU A 199 -10.16 25.48 5.39
CA LEU A 199 -8.84 25.59 6.02
C LEU A 199 -7.74 25.80 4.99
N ARG A 200 -7.73 25.03 3.90
CA ARG A 200 -6.77 25.18 2.79
C ARG A 200 -6.83 26.60 2.22
N SER A 201 -8.02 27.08 1.85
CA SER A 201 -8.20 28.42 1.30
C SER A 201 -7.76 29.52 2.27
N TYR A 202 -8.03 29.38 3.58
CA TYR A 202 -7.57 30.32 4.59
C TYR A 202 -6.04 30.33 4.72
N THR A 203 -5.40 29.16 4.77
CA THR A 203 -3.93 29.07 4.89
C THR A 203 -3.22 29.59 3.65
N GLU A 204 -3.77 29.39 2.46
CA GLU A 204 -3.25 29.94 1.20
C GLU A 204 -3.41 31.47 1.15
N ALA A 205 -4.56 31.99 1.59
CA ALA A 205 -4.79 33.43 1.70
C ALA A 205 -3.89 34.10 2.75
N ALA A 206 -3.70 33.45 3.91
CA ALA A 206 -2.82 33.94 4.97
C ALA A 206 -1.33 33.84 4.61
N GLY A 207 -0.94 32.89 3.75
CA GLY A 207 0.43 32.72 3.26
C GLY A 207 0.88 33.78 2.24
N ASN A 208 -0.05 34.44 1.55
CA ASN A 208 0.24 35.48 0.55
C ASN A 208 0.40 36.91 1.13
N GLY A 209 0.33 37.07 2.46
CA GLY A 209 0.32 38.37 3.13
C GLY A 209 1.68 38.95 3.54
N ASN A 210 2.81 38.29 3.32
CA ASN A 210 4.10 38.79 3.80
C ASN A 210 5.17 38.85 2.70
N GLY A 211 5.12 39.94 1.92
CA GLY A 211 6.20 40.37 1.05
C GLY A 211 6.74 41.74 1.45
N GLN A 212 8.05 41.78 1.69
CA GLN A 212 8.97 42.93 1.77
C GLN A 212 9.20 43.61 3.13
N GLN A 213 10.32 43.28 3.79
CA GLN A 213 11.46 44.20 3.83
C GLN A 213 12.78 43.50 4.18
N GLN A 214 13.85 44.21 3.84
CA GLN A 214 15.18 43.77 3.48
C GLN A 214 16.20 44.12 4.58
N GLN A 215 17.31 43.36 4.59
CA GLN A 215 18.67 43.73 5.05
C GLN A 215 19.12 43.57 6.53
N THR A 216 20.20 42.77 6.62
CA THR A 216 21.50 43.02 7.31
C THR A 216 21.73 42.66 8.79
N ALA A 217 22.83 41.90 8.95
CA ALA A 217 23.95 42.08 9.90
C ALA A 217 24.22 40.96 10.93
N LYS A 218 25.29 40.21 10.63
CA LYS A 218 26.49 39.85 11.44
C LYS A 218 26.39 39.43 12.94
N ASN A 219 27.18 38.38 13.19
CA ASN A 219 28.06 38.08 14.35
C ASN A 219 27.45 37.52 15.64
N GLY A 220 28.07 36.43 16.14
CA GLY A 220 27.96 36.01 17.53
C GLY A 220 28.42 34.57 17.78
N VAL A 221 29.64 34.42 18.28
CA VAL A 221 30.36 33.17 18.55
C VAL A 221 30.17 32.72 20.01
N ASN A 222 30.29 31.40 20.23
CA ASN A 222 30.79 30.66 21.41
C ASN A 222 29.88 30.09 22.52
N GLY A 223 30.13 28.79 22.77
CA GLY A 223 30.25 28.14 24.09
C GLY A 223 28.97 27.50 24.63
N THR A 224 28.94 26.34 25.29
CA THR A 224 29.99 25.39 25.73
C THR A 224 29.29 24.09 26.18
N LYS A 225 30.08 23.01 26.13
CA LYS A 225 29.89 21.64 26.60
C LYS A 225 29.01 21.41 27.85
N ALA A 226 28.31 20.26 27.85
CA ALA A 226 28.17 19.41 29.03
C ALA A 226 28.22 17.92 28.64
N LYS A 227 29.05 17.16 29.38
CA LYS A 227 29.31 15.73 29.28
C LYS A 227 28.34 14.92 30.15
N GLY A 228 28.20 13.63 29.82
CA GLY A 228 27.94 12.54 30.76
C GLY A 228 26.67 11.75 30.47
N LEU A 229 26.59 10.43 30.61
CA LEU A 229 27.55 9.34 30.75
C LEU A 229 26.71 8.05 30.61
N LEU A 230 27.17 7.10 29.79
CA LEU A 230 27.05 5.64 29.86
C LEU A 230 26.04 5.00 30.84
N SER A 231 25.21 4.07 30.33
CA SER A 231 25.27 2.67 30.82
C SER A 231 24.63 1.67 29.85
N SER A 232 25.37 0.60 29.63
CA SER A 232 25.09 -0.63 28.90
C SER A 232 24.05 -1.54 29.56
N SER A 233 23.32 -2.34 28.78
CA SER A 233 23.19 -3.77 29.04
C SER A 233 22.64 -4.53 27.83
N SER A 234 23.42 -5.54 27.46
CA SER A 234 23.23 -6.57 26.44
C SER A 234 22.25 -7.66 26.88
N ARG A 235 21.48 -8.23 25.93
CA ARG A 235 21.03 -9.63 25.98
C ARG A 235 20.56 -10.16 24.62
N GLU A 236 21.42 -10.98 24.04
CA GLU A 236 21.22 -12.27 23.35
C GLU A 236 19.92 -12.54 22.58
N GLN A 237 20.08 -12.73 21.26
CA GLN A 237 19.19 -13.47 20.37
C GLN A 237 19.63 -14.94 20.26
N PRO A 238 18.70 -15.90 20.11
CA PRO A 238 18.98 -17.15 19.43
C PRO A 238 18.50 -17.09 17.97
N GLY A 239 19.40 -17.44 17.05
CA GLY A 239 19.13 -17.53 15.63
C GLY A 239 18.23 -18.72 15.29
N ALA A 240 17.24 -18.49 14.42
CA ALA A 240 16.50 -19.53 13.73
C ALA A 240 16.75 -19.37 12.23
N VAL A 241 17.52 -20.30 11.68
CA VAL A 241 17.77 -20.42 10.24
C VAL A 241 16.53 -21.06 9.64
N VAL A 242 15.63 -20.27 9.06
CA VAL A 242 14.52 -20.80 8.27
C VAL A 242 15.03 -20.95 6.84
N ALA A 243 15.29 -22.20 6.46
CA ALA A 243 15.59 -22.57 5.09
C ALA A 243 14.41 -22.15 4.19
N GLY A 244 14.60 -21.06 3.44
CA GLY A 244 13.69 -20.62 2.41
C GLY A 244 13.61 -21.68 1.31
N ARG A 245 12.46 -22.36 1.22
CA ARG A 245 12.12 -23.12 0.02
C ARG A 245 11.93 -22.10 -1.10
N ASN A 246 12.72 -22.23 -2.17
CA ASN A 246 12.52 -21.56 -3.45
C ASN A 246 11.20 -22.08 -4.06
N GLY A 247 10.08 -21.58 -3.57
CA GLY A 247 8.75 -21.82 -4.12
C GLY A 247 8.41 -20.74 -5.13
N ALA A 248 7.83 -21.13 -6.26
CA ALA A 248 7.31 -20.23 -7.27
C ALA A 248 6.43 -19.15 -6.62
N SER A 249 6.57 -17.90 -7.08
CA SER A 249 5.76 -16.80 -6.58
C SER A 249 4.29 -17.11 -6.79
N ALA A 250 3.40 -16.54 -5.96
CA ALA A 250 1.96 -16.69 -6.13
C ALA A 250 1.49 -16.39 -7.57
N ARG A 251 2.28 -15.59 -8.29
CA ARG A 251 2.08 -15.22 -9.69
C ARG A 251 2.13 -16.40 -10.67
N GLU A 252 3.10 -17.30 -10.54
CA GLU A 252 3.26 -18.39 -11.52
C GLU A 252 2.32 -19.57 -11.29
N LEU A 253 2.04 -19.90 -10.03
CA LEU A 253 1.22 -21.06 -9.69
C LEU A 253 -0.29 -20.79 -9.89
N GLY A 254 -0.68 -19.52 -10.05
CA GLY A 254 -2.00 -19.09 -10.50
C GLY A 254 -2.26 -19.20 -11.99
N GLY A 255 -1.25 -19.53 -12.80
CA GLY A 255 -1.35 -19.52 -14.26
C GLY A 255 -1.33 -18.12 -14.89
N GLU A 256 -0.75 -17.13 -14.23
CA GLU A 256 -0.70 -15.73 -14.69
C GLU A 256 0.26 -15.59 -15.88
N MET A 257 -0.27 -15.20 -17.04
CA MET A 257 0.57 -14.89 -18.19
C MET A 257 0.03 -13.66 -18.96
N GLY A 258 0.62 -12.48 -18.70
CA GLY A 258 0.75 -11.36 -19.65
C GLY A 258 -0.26 -10.22 -19.61
N GLY A 259 0.27 -9.02 -19.91
CA GLY A 259 -0.45 -7.78 -20.25
C GLY A 259 0.54 -6.60 -20.28
N ASP A 260 0.27 -5.60 -21.11
CA ASP A 260 1.12 -4.43 -21.32
C ASP A 260 0.95 -3.41 -20.16
N THR A 261 2.03 -2.78 -19.70
CA THR A 261 1.98 -1.76 -18.62
C THR A 261 1.62 -0.36 -19.11
N ARG A 262 1.45 -0.17 -20.43
CA ARG A 262 0.74 0.97 -21.02
C ARG A 262 0.20 0.58 -22.40
N ALA A 263 -0.92 1.18 -22.79
CA ALA A 263 -1.66 0.88 -24.02
C ALA A 263 -0.82 1.05 -25.31
N ALA A 264 -1.20 0.29 -26.33
CA ALA A 264 -0.99 0.65 -27.73
C ALA A 264 -1.78 1.93 -28.08
#